data_AF-A0A969SLB1-F1
#
_entry.id   AF-A0A969SLB1-F1
#
_cell.length_a   1.000
_cell.length_b   1.000
_cell.length_c   1.000
_cell.angle_alpha   90.00
_cell.angle_beta   90.00
_cell.angle_gamma   90.00
#
_symmetry.space_group_name_H-M   'P 1'
#
loop_
_entity.id
_entity.type
_entity.pdbx_description
1 polymer ?
#
loop_
_entity_poly.entity_id
_entity_poly.type
_entity_poly.pdbx_seq_one_letter_code
_entity_poly.pdbx_strand_id
1 'polypeptide(L)'
;MSQSTQLSKASPLNQCSTLELAQALMEKLSISPNDWHRLKSNRNVRASEQAAAALVFLLKDEPQEALLRLQQATGWLDRSISAPPCPTHGERKK
;
A
#
# COMPACT_ATOMS: atom_id res chain seq x y z
N MET A 1 -47.68 -2.17 19.73
CA MET A 1 -46.60 -3.08 20.18
C MET A 1 -45.95 -3.72 18.96
N SER A 2 -44.94 -3.07 18.37
CA SER A 2 -44.09 -3.70 17.34
C SER A 2 -42.75 -2.97 17.33
N GLN A 3 -41.89 -3.31 18.30
CA GLN A 3 -40.48 -2.91 18.21
C GLN A 3 -39.84 -3.78 17.15
N SER A 4 -39.49 -3.16 16.02
CA SER A 4 -38.69 -3.78 14.97
C SER A 4 -37.27 -3.93 15.50
N THR A 5 -36.88 -5.15 15.86
CA THR A 5 -35.52 -5.50 16.23
C THR A 5 -34.65 -5.47 14.96
N GLN A 6 -34.24 -4.28 14.53
CA GLN A 6 -33.10 -4.16 13.62
C GLN A 6 -31.83 -4.47 14.43
N LEU A 7 -31.50 -5.76 14.55
CA LEU A 7 -30.12 -6.16 14.79
C LEU A 7 -29.32 -5.62 13.61
N SER A 8 -28.63 -4.50 13.83
CA SER A 8 -27.63 -3.94 12.94
C SER A 8 -26.67 -5.07 12.54
N LYS A 9 -26.73 -5.51 11.28
CA LYS A 9 -25.71 -6.36 10.67
C LYS A 9 -24.39 -5.63 10.84
N ALA A 10 -23.58 -6.04 11.82
CA ALA A 10 -22.20 -5.58 11.90
C ALA A 10 -21.57 -5.88 10.54
N SER A 11 -21.03 -4.85 9.88
CA SER A 11 -20.35 -5.03 8.60
C SER A 11 -19.26 -6.09 8.78
N PRO A 12 -19.04 -6.99 7.82
CA PRO A 12 -18.03 -8.06 7.94
C PRO A 12 -16.62 -7.50 8.28
N LEU A 13 -16.36 -6.24 7.95
CA LEU A 13 -15.14 -5.52 8.31
C LEU A 13 -14.96 -5.30 9.81
N ASN A 14 -16.03 -5.21 10.59
CA ASN A 14 -15.97 -5.02 12.05
C ASN A 14 -15.49 -6.27 12.79
N GLN A 15 -15.38 -7.41 12.10
CA GLN A 15 -14.86 -8.67 12.65
C GLN A 15 -13.35 -8.76 12.52
N CYS A 16 -12.74 -7.97 11.63
CA CYS A 16 -11.30 -7.89 11.46
C CYS A 16 -10.74 -6.80 12.38
N SER A 17 -9.58 -7.06 12.97
CA SER A 17 -8.79 -6.03 13.63
C SER A 17 -8.30 -4.99 12.62
N THR A 18 -8.00 -3.78 13.09
CA THR A 18 -7.43 -2.71 12.25
C THR A 18 -6.13 -3.17 11.57
N LEU A 19 -5.33 -3.99 12.26
CA LEU A 19 -4.09 -4.55 11.71
C LEU A 19 -4.37 -5.51 10.54
N GLU A 20 -5.32 -6.43 10.69
CA GLU A 20 -5.71 -7.36 9.61
C GLU A 20 -6.27 -6.61 8.41
N LEU A 21 -7.07 -5.56 8.63
CA LEU A 21 -7.58 -4.71 7.55
C LEU A 21 -6.44 -3.99 6.81
N ALA A 22 -5.46 -3.46 7.52
CA ALA A 22 -4.30 -2.81 6.91
C ALA A 22 -3.42 -3.80 6.15
N GLN A 23 -3.20 -5.00 6.68
CA GLN A 23 -2.45 -6.07 6.01
C GLN A 23 -3.16 -6.54 4.74
N ALA A 24 -4.47 -6.79 4.79
CA ALA A 24 -5.26 -7.16 3.62
C ALA A 24 -5.29 -6.05 2.56
N LEU A 25 -5.30 -4.78 2.98
CA LEU A 25 -5.18 -3.63 2.07
C LEU A 25 -3.79 -3.60 1.40
N MET A 26 -2.72 -3.80 2.17
CA MET A 26 -1.36 -3.85 1.66
C MET A 26 -1.20 -4.97 0.63
N GLU A 27 -1.72 -6.17 0.91
CA GLU A 27 -1.70 -7.30 -0.02
C GLU A 27 -2.42 -6.98 -1.33
N LYS A 28 -3.61 -6.36 -1.25
CA LYS A 28 -4.39 -5.96 -2.44
C LYS A 28 -3.69 -4.90 -3.31
N LEU A 29 -2.88 -4.04 -2.70
CA LEU A 29 -2.17 -2.96 -3.39
C LEU A 29 -0.75 -3.35 -3.82
N SER A 30 -0.23 -4.47 -3.32
CA SER A 30 1.10 -4.96 -3.65
C SER A 30 1.18 -5.31 -5.13
N ILE A 31 2.24 -4.86 -5.80
CA ILE A 31 2.43 -5.16 -7.22
C ILE A 31 2.91 -6.62 -7.35
N SER A 32 2.10 -7.44 -8.01
CA SER A 32 2.48 -8.82 -8.31
C SER A 32 3.71 -8.87 -9.24
N PRO A 33 4.53 -9.94 -9.19
CA PRO A 33 5.65 -10.10 -10.13
C PRO A 33 5.23 -10.00 -11.60
N ASN A 34 4.04 -10.49 -11.93
CA ASN A 34 3.49 -10.45 -13.30
C ASN A 34 3.13 -9.02 -13.73
N ASP A 35 2.64 -8.20 -12.82
CA ASP A 35 2.26 -6.80 -13.10
C ASP A 35 3.43 -5.83 -12.94
N TRP A 36 4.57 -6.28 -12.42
CA TRP A 36 5.73 -5.44 -12.13
C TRP A 36 6.15 -4.60 -13.32
N HIS A 37 6.35 -5.23 -14.47
CA HIS A 37 6.82 -4.51 -15.67
C HIS A 37 5.86 -3.39 -16.11
N ARG A 38 4.55 -3.58 -15.90
CA ARG A 38 3.50 -2.64 -16.28
C ARG A 38 3.35 -1.52 -15.24
N LEU A 39 3.46 -1.84 -13.95
CA LEU A 39 3.06 -0.95 -12.86
C LEU A 39 4.23 -0.35 -12.07
N LYS A 40 5.47 -0.83 -12.23
CA LYS A 40 6.64 -0.38 -11.45
C LYS A 40 6.92 1.12 -11.49
N SER A 41 6.48 1.81 -12.54
CA SER A 41 6.64 3.26 -12.71
C SER A 41 5.32 4.03 -12.53
N ASN A 42 4.23 3.34 -12.25
CA ASN A 42 2.95 3.98 -11.96
C ASN A 42 2.99 4.60 -10.56
N ARG A 43 3.16 5.91 -10.52
CA ARG A 43 3.31 6.70 -9.29
C ARG A 43 2.20 6.45 -8.27
N ASN A 44 0.94 6.42 -8.72
CA ASN A 44 -0.19 6.24 -7.81
C ASN A 44 -0.22 4.84 -7.23
N VAL A 45 0.12 3.82 -8.03
CA VAL A 45 0.18 2.43 -7.55
C VAL A 45 1.31 2.27 -6.54
N ARG A 46 2.52 2.76 -6.87
CA ARG A 46 3.68 2.71 -5.97
C ARG A 46 3.43 3.49 -4.67
N ALA A 47 2.85 4.69 -4.76
CA ALA A 47 2.51 5.48 -3.59
C ALA A 47 1.47 4.78 -2.70
N SER A 48 0.42 4.21 -3.30
CA SER A 48 -0.62 3.47 -2.57
C SER A 48 -0.06 2.25 -1.85
N GLU A 49 0.80 1.47 -2.51
CA GLU A 49 1.48 0.32 -1.92
C GLU A 49 2.32 0.73 -0.70
N GLN A 50 3.13 1.79 -0.83
CA GLN A 50 3.98 2.27 0.26
C GLN A 50 3.16 2.86 1.41
N ALA A 51 2.09 3.60 1.13
CA ALA A 51 1.19 4.15 2.15
C ALA A 51 0.46 3.05 2.93
N ALA A 52 -0.04 2.01 2.25
CA ALA A 52 -0.68 0.87 2.91
C ALA A 52 0.30 0.10 3.79
N ALA A 53 1.53 -0.11 3.31
CA ALA A 53 2.58 -0.70 4.13
C ALA A 53 2.90 0.18 5.35
N ALA A 54 3.00 1.50 5.20
CA ALA A 54 3.23 2.40 6.33
C ALA A 54 2.15 2.28 7.43
N LEU A 55 0.88 2.14 7.05
CA LEU A 55 -0.21 1.91 8.00
C LEU A 55 0.00 0.63 8.81
N VAL A 56 0.45 -0.46 8.19
CA VAL A 56 0.77 -1.71 8.90
C VAL A 56 1.86 -1.48 9.95
N PHE A 57 2.91 -0.73 9.63
CA PHE A 57 3.99 -0.42 10.57
C PHE A 57 3.53 0.48 11.72
N LEU A 58 2.70 1.51 11.45
CA LEU A 58 2.12 2.34 12.52
C LEU A 58 1.27 1.53 13.49
N LEU A 59 0.44 0.62 12.98
CA LEU A 59 -0.44 -0.22 13.79
C LEU A 59 0.31 -1.30 14.59
N LYS A 60 1.60 -1.49 14.32
CA LYS A 60 2.52 -2.34 15.08
C LYS A 60 3.42 -1.55 16.04
N ASP A 61 3.18 -0.25 16.19
CA ASP A 61 4.03 0.66 16.96
C ASP A 61 5.48 0.74 16.45
N GLU A 62 5.66 0.65 15.12
CA GLU A 62 6.96 0.76 14.42
C GLU A 62 7.05 2.06 13.59
N PRO A 63 7.10 3.25 14.22
CA PRO A 63 6.96 4.53 13.52
C PRO A 63 8.15 4.89 12.62
N GLN A 64 9.35 4.40 12.91
CA GLN A 64 10.54 4.65 12.07
C GLN A 64 10.39 3.98 10.71
N GLU A 65 9.93 2.73 10.67
CA GLU A 65 9.64 2.00 9.42
C GLU A 65 8.46 2.61 8.66
N ALA A 66 7.43 3.04 9.39
CA ALA A 66 6.31 3.74 8.79
C ALA A 66 6.74 5.04 8.11
N LEU A 67 7.59 5.85 8.77
CA LEU A 67 8.09 7.10 8.23
C LEU A 67 8.84 6.90 6.92
N LEU A 68 9.73 5.90 6.86
CA LEU A 68 10.48 5.58 5.63
C LEU A 68 9.53 5.27 4.47
N ARG A 69 8.46 4.52 4.73
CA ARG A 69 7.46 4.17 3.70
C ARG A 69 6.61 5.36 3.28
N LEU A 70 6.23 6.22 4.21
CA LEU A 70 5.53 7.47 3.88
C LEU A 70 6.39 8.38 3.00
N GLN A 71 7.69 8.51 3.30
CA GLN A 71 8.62 9.27 2.47
C GLN A 71 8.76 8.67 1.05
N GLN A 72 8.75 7.34 0.93
CA GLN A 72 8.71 6.70 -0.38
C GLN A 72 7.39 7.01 -1.10
N ALA A 73 6.25 6.94 -0.41
CA ALA A 73 4.95 7.25 -0.98
C ALA A 73 4.88 8.70 -1.49
N THR A 74 5.33 9.67 -0.68
CA THR A 74 5.39 11.08 -1.08
C THR A 74 6.34 11.28 -2.25
N GLY A 75 7.50 10.60 -2.23
CA GLY A 75 8.49 10.69 -3.29
C GLY A 75 7.97 10.22 -4.67
N TRP A 76 7.08 9.23 -4.67
CA TRP A 76 6.39 8.82 -5.90
C TRP A 76 5.38 9.86 -6.39
N LEU A 77 4.65 10.53 -5.49
CA LEU A 77 3.63 11.53 -5.82
C LEU A 77 4.26 12.85 -6.28
N ASP A 78 5.28 13.34 -5.58
CA ASP A 78 5.99 14.58 -5.88
C ASP A 78 7.04 14.44 -6.99
N ARG A 79 7.27 13.20 -7.46
CA ARG A 79 8.21 12.83 -8.53
C ARG A 79 9.69 12.97 -8.17
N SER A 80 10.04 13.08 -6.88
CA SER A 80 11.43 13.02 -6.41
C SER A 80 12.02 11.61 -6.50
N ILE A 81 11.17 10.58 -6.57
CA ILE A 81 11.56 9.18 -6.79
C ILE A 81 11.10 8.71 -8.16
N SER A 82 11.97 7.95 -8.84
CA SER A 82 11.66 7.23 -10.07
C SER A 82 11.98 5.76 -9.94
N ALA A 83 11.30 4.92 -10.72
CA ALA A 83 11.63 3.49 -10.77
C ALA A 83 13.10 3.31 -11.14
N PRO A 84 13.83 2.41 -10.46
CA PRO A 84 15.20 2.10 -10.86
C PRO A 84 15.23 1.66 -12.34
N PRO A 85 16.27 2.04 -13.10
CA PRO A 85 16.41 1.61 -14.47
C PRO A 85 16.46 0.07 -14.53
N CYS A 86 15.93 -0.51 -15.61
CA CYS A 86 16.08 -1.97 -15.82
C CYS A 86 17.57 -2.32 -15.87
N PRO A 87 18.02 -3.40 -15.21
CA PRO A 87 19.42 -3.84 -15.29
C PRO A 87 19.82 -4.20 -16.73
N THR A 88 18.86 -4.59 -17.57
CA THR A 88 19.06 -4.90 -19.00
C THR A 88 19.11 -3.67 -19.91
N HIS A 89 18.97 -2.46 -19.37
CA HIS A 89 18.89 -1.22 -20.16
C HIS A 89 19.98 -0.22 -19.74
N GLY A 90 21.21 -0.71 -19.57
CA GLY A 90 22.36 0.05 -19.07
C GLY A 90 23.62 0.04 -19.92
N GLU A 91 23.70 -0.73 -21.01
CA GLU A 91 24.85 -0.67 -21.94
C GLU A 91 24.53 0.19 -23.17
N ARG A 92 24.39 1.51 -22.98
CA ARG A 92 24.72 2.42 -24.09
C ARG A 92 26.23 2.65 -24.04
N LYS A 93 26.96 1.85 -24.82
CA LYS A 93 28.36 2.11 -25.21
C LYS A 93 28.48 3.59 -25.62
N LYS A 94 29.36 4.32 -24.93
CA LYS A 94 30.05 5.48 -25.52
C LYS A 94 31.35 4.97 -26.13
#